data_AF-A0A210R1E4-F1
#
_entry.id   AF-A0A210R1E4-F1
#
_cell.length_a   1.000
_cell.length_b   1.000
_cell.length_c   1.000
_cell.angle_alpha   90.00
_cell.angle_beta   90.00
_cell.angle_gamma   90.00
#
_symmetry.space_group_name_H-M   'P 1'
#
loop_
_entity.id
_entity.type
_entity.pdbx_description
1 polymer ?
#
loop_
_entity_poly.entity_id
_entity_poly.type
_entity_poly.pdbx_seq_one_letter_code
_entity_poly.pdbx_strand_id
1 'polypeptide(L)'
;MEPTSKKVLKLIRFPANMSLLEAEVAKHTRRFIRELDKPLLKNFLWFCTGSDLIFADLGQITVEFVNLFGLQRRPTGRTCGRVLQLPRNYESFTIFRNEFKTLLSCDIWLMYIV
;
A
#
# COMPACT_ATOMS: atom_id res chain seq x y z
N MET A 1 -18.66 -0.94 4.06
CA MET A 1 -18.94 0.09 3.03
C MET A 1 -18.02 -0.11 1.84
N GLU A 2 -18.49 0.18 0.62
CA GLU A 2 -17.65 0.16 -0.60
C GLU A 2 -16.47 1.15 -0.50
N PRO A 3 -15.26 0.73 -0.94
CA PRO A 3 -14.08 1.57 -0.92
C PRO A 3 -14.10 2.65 -1.99
N THR A 4 -13.56 3.81 -1.65
CA THR A 4 -13.24 4.88 -2.59
C THR A 4 -11.82 5.36 -2.30
N SER A 5 -11.13 5.92 -3.29
CA SER A 5 -9.77 6.46 -3.11
C SER A 5 -9.68 7.42 -1.93
N LYS A 6 -10.68 8.30 -1.76
CA LYS A 6 -10.77 9.23 -0.62
C LYS A 6 -10.88 8.52 0.73
N LYS A 7 -11.67 7.44 0.83
CA LYS A 7 -11.80 6.68 2.09
C LYS A 7 -10.52 5.88 2.38
N VAL A 8 -9.96 5.22 1.37
CA VAL A 8 -8.70 4.46 1.52
C VAL A 8 -7.57 5.38 1.93
N LEU A 9 -7.41 6.55 1.31
CA LEU A 9 -6.39 7.53 1.71
C LEU A 9 -6.49 7.98 3.17
N LYS A 10 -7.71 8.04 3.74
CA LYS A 10 -7.92 8.39 5.16
C LYS A 10 -7.53 7.28 6.13
N LEU A 11 -7.39 6.04 5.65
CA LEU A 11 -6.92 4.92 6.45
C LEU A 11 -5.40 4.83 6.47
N ILE A 12 -4.70 5.46 5.51
CA ILE A 12 -3.25 5.34 5.40
C ILE A 12 -2.57 6.32 6.35
N ARG A 13 -1.79 5.76 7.29
CA ARG A 13 -0.97 6.52 8.22
C ARG A 13 0.50 6.38 7.89
N PHE A 14 1.10 7.46 7.40
CA PHE A 14 2.55 7.55 7.21
C PHE A 14 3.26 7.89 8.54
N PRO A 15 4.54 7.52 8.69
CA PRO A 15 5.38 7.98 9.80
C PRO A 15 5.42 9.51 9.87
N ALA A 16 5.50 10.06 11.09
CA ALA A 16 5.55 11.52 11.30
C ALA A 16 6.85 12.13 10.75
N ASN A 17 7.97 11.42 10.91
CA ASN A 17 9.27 11.81 10.41
C ASN A 17 9.62 10.92 9.21
N MET A 18 9.90 11.54 8.07
CA MET A 18 10.27 10.87 6.83
C MET A 18 11.51 11.55 6.23
N SER A 19 12.45 10.75 5.74
CA SER A 19 13.52 11.22 4.86
C SER A 19 12.95 11.68 3.51
N LEU A 20 13.76 12.39 2.72
CA LEU A 20 13.36 12.87 1.39
C LEU A 20 12.88 11.73 0.48
N LEU A 21 13.56 10.58 0.50
CA LEU A 21 13.18 9.40 -0.28
C LEU A 21 11.82 8.85 0.16
N GLU A 22 11.59 8.71 1.47
CA GLU A 22 10.33 8.22 2.02
C GLU A 22 9.17 9.17 1.75
N ALA A 23 9.42 10.48 1.80
CA ALA A 23 8.43 11.49 1.44
C ALA A 23 8.00 11.40 -0.04
N GLU A 24 8.95 11.12 -0.95
CA GLU A 24 8.64 10.92 -2.36
C GLU A 24 7.85 9.62 -2.59
N VAL A 25 8.24 8.51 -1.93
CA VAL A 25 7.46 7.26 -1.97
C VAL A 25 6.06 7.45 -1.37
N ALA A 26 5.92 8.24 -0.31
CA ALA A 26 4.62 8.57 0.27
C ALA A 26 3.74 9.35 -0.72
N LYS A 27 4.33 10.28 -1.47
CA LYS A 27 3.65 11.02 -2.54
C LYS A 27 3.24 10.09 -3.69
N HIS A 28 4.11 9.17 -4.11
CA HIS A 28 3.79 8.13 -5.09
C HIS A 28 2.63 7.25 -4.63
N THR A 29 2.64 6.81 -3.37
CA THR A 29 1.56 6.00 -2.77
C THR A 29 0.23 6.75 -2.80
N ARG A 30 0.22 8.01 -2.35
CA ARG A 30 -1.00 8.85 -2.39
C ARG A 30 -1.51 9.05 -3.81
N ARG A 31 -0.63 9.26 -4.79
CA ARG A 31 -1.01 9.40 -6.19
C ARG A 31 -1.58 8.10 -6.74
N PHE A 32 -0.93 6.98 -6.48
CA PHE A 32 -1.35 5.65 -6.91
C PHE A 32 -2.76 5.32 -6.44
N ILE A 33 -3.05 5.49 -5.14
CA ILE A 33 -4.39 5.21 -4.58
C ILE A 33 -5.48 6.07 -5.23
N ARG A 34 -5.17 7.31 -5.66
CA ARG A 34 -6.14 8.16 -6.37
C ARG A 34 -6.43 7.67 -7.79
N GLU A 35 -5.46 7.02 -8.44
CA GLU A 35 -5.57 6.50 -9.81
C GLU A 35 -6.18 5.09 -9.87
N LEU A 36 -6.34 4.41 -8.74
CA LEU A 36 -6.94 3.06 -8.70
C LEU A 36 -8.45 3.12 -9.02
N ASP A 37 -8.89 2.19 -9.85
CA ASP A 37 -10.30 1.90 -10.05
C ASP A 37 -10.87 1.08 -8.88
N LYS A 38 -12.17 0.84 -8.89
CA LYS A 38 -12.85 0.10 -7.82
C LYS A 38 -12.28 -1.31 -7.59
N PRO A 39 -12.08 -2.16 -8.61
CA PRO A 39 -11.48 -3.48 -8.43
C PRO A 39 -10.10 -3.42 -7.78
N LEU A 40 -9.21 -2.54 -8.24
CA LEU A 40 -7.88 -2.44 -7.66
C LEU A 40 -7.88 -1.81 -6.27
N LEU A 41 -8.84 -0.92 -5.94
CA LEU A 41 -9.01 -0.41 -4.58
C LEU A 41 -9.43 -1.53 -3.60
N LYS A 42 -10.28 -2.45 -4.05
CA LYS A 42 -10.65 -3.65 -3.27
C LYS A 42 -9.44 -4.55 -3.04
N ASN A 43 -8.67 -4.82 -4.10
CA ASN A 43 -7.44 -5.60 -3.98
C ASN A 43 -6.41 -4.91 -3.07
N PHE A 44 -6.29 -3.59 -3.14
CA PHE A 44 -5.39 -2.83 -2.26
C PHE A 44 -5.80 -2.93 -0.78
N LEU A 45 -7.09 -2.82 -0.47
CA LEU A 45 -7.58 -3.00 0.90
C LEU A 45 -7.37 -4.43 1.37
N TRP A 46 -7.67 -5.41 0.53
CA TRP A 46 -7.47 -6.81 0.85
C TRP A 46 -5.99 -7.07 1.11
N PHE A 47 -5.10 -6.59 0.24
CA PHE A 47 -3.65 -6.66 0.41
C PHE A 47 -3.16 -6.14 1.77
N CYS A 48 -3.75 -5.03 2.26
CA CYS A 48 -3.33 -4.42 3.52
C CYS A 48 -4.03 -5.01 4.76
N THR A 49 -5.24 -5.56 4.63
CA THR A 49 -6.13 -5.81 5.78
C THR A 49 -6.77 -7.21 5.78
N GLY A 50 -6.67 -7.96 4.69
CA GLY A 50 -7.39 -9.23 4.49
C GLY A 50 -8.88 -9.06 4.15
N SER A 51 -9.36 -7.82 3.97
CA SER A 51 -10.74 -7.46 3.65
C SER A 51 -10.79 -6.46 2.50
N ASP A 52 -11.75 -6.60 1.59
CA ASP A 52 -12.02 -5.63 0.52
C ASP A 52 -13.03 -4.53 0.95
N LEU A 53 -13.53 -4.60 2.18
CA LEU A 53 -14.51 -3.69 2.74
C LEU A 53 -13.93 -2.77 3.82
N ILE A 54 -14.49 -1.56 3.91
CA ILE A 54 -14.23 -0.62 5.01
C ILE A 54 -15.35 -0.72 6.05
N PHE A 55 -15.01 -1.09 7.28
CA PHE A 55 -15.90 -1.17 8.44
C PHE A 55 -15.72 0.03 9.37
N ALA A 56 -16.68 0.27 10.28
CA ALA A 56 -16.66 1.44 11.16
C ALA A 56 -15.49 1.42 12.17
N ASP A 57 -15.07 0.23 12.57
CA ASP A 57 -13.98 -0.07 13.49
C ASP A 57 -12.67 -0.44 12.77
N LEU A 58 -12.64 -0.32 11.44
CA LEU A 58 -11.42 -0.55 10.66
C LEU A 58 -10.40 0.56 11.01
N GLY A 59 -9.44 0.19 11.85
CA GLY A 59 -8.32 1.06 12.21
C GLY A 59 -7.40 1.41 11.03
N GLN A 60 -6.38 2.21 11.33
CA GLN A 60 -5.45 2.74 10.32
C GLN A 60 -4.55 1.63 9.75
N ILE A 61 -4.23 1.77 8.47
CA ILE A 61 -3.17 1.04 7.77
C ILE A 61 -1.88 1.83 7.97
N THR A 62 -0.96 1.30 8.76
CA THR A 62 0.33 1.94 9.05
C THR A 62 1.30 1.68 7.91
N VAL A 63 1.97 2.72 7.42
CA VAL A 63 3.04 2.59 6.44
C VAL A 63 4.38 2.46 7.15
N GLU A 64 5.13 1.43 6.80
CA GLU A 64 6.51 1.24 7.24
C GLU A 64 7.43 1.29 6.03
N PHE A 65 8.46 2.13 6.09
CA PHE A 65 9.48 2.15 5.07
C PHE A 65 10.55 1.11 5.37
N VAL A 66 10.94 0.34 4.36
CA VAL A 66 11.93 -0.73 4.50
C VAL A 66 13.09 -0.57 3.52
N ASN A 67 14.25 -1.09 3.89
CA ASN A 67 15.45 -1.13 3.06
C ASN A 67 15.48 -2.44 2.25
N LEU A 68 14.51 -2.63 1.35
CA LEU A 68 14.50 -3.74 0.40
C LEU A 68 14.93 -3.23 -0.98
N PHE A 69 15.91 -3.88 -1.59
CA PHE A 69 16.51 -3.47 -2.86
C PHE A 69 16.80 -4.67 -3.77
N GLY A 70 17.13 -4.38 -5.03
CA GLY A 70 17.37 -5.41 -6.05
C GLY A 70 16.19 -6.38 -6.18
N LEU A 71 16.48 -7.68 -6.21
CA LEU A 71 15.49 -8.74 -6.39
C LEU A 71 14.51 -8.91 -5.22
N GLN A 72 14.82 -8.34 -4.05
CA GLN A 72 13.95 -8.40 -2.87
C GLN A 72 12.99 -7.22 -2.78
N ARG A 73 13.14 -6.20 -3.64
CA ARG A 73 12.30 -5.00 -3.62
C ARG A 73 10.86 -5.38 -3.97
N ARG A 74 9.95 -5.16 -3.01
CA ARG A 74 8.50 -5.31 -3.20
C ARG A 74 7.73 -4.59 -2.10
N PRO A 75 6.57 -3.98 -2.41
CA PRO A 75 5.53 -3.71 -1.43
C PRO A 75 5.10 -5.00 -0.73
N THR A 76 4.87 -4.96 0.58
CA THR A 76 4.36 -6.11 1.35
C THR A 76 3.24 -5.68 2.28
N GLY A 77 2.14 -6.44 2.32
CA GLY A 77 1.03 -6.24 3.24
C GLY A 77 1.09 -7.22 4.41
N ARG A 78 0.96 -6.74 5.64
CA ARG A 78 0.74 -7.57 6.83
C ARG A 78 -0.66 -7.32 7.36
N THR A 79 -1.56 -8.26 7.10
CA THR A 79 -3.00 -8.13 7.36
C THR A 79 -3.33 -8.02 8.84
N CYS A 80 -2.78 -8.91 9.68
CA CYS A 80 -3.04 -8.92 11.13
C CYS A 80 -2.69 -7.59 11.80
N GLY A 81 -1.62 -6.92 11.33
CA GLY A 81 -1.17 -5.62 11.84
C GLY A 81 -1.68 -4.41 11.08
N ARG A 82 -2.36 -4.60 9.95
CA ARG A 82 -2.70 -3.55 8.97
C ARG A 82 -1.47 -2.72 8.61
N VAL A 83 -0.39 -3.39 8.22
CA VAL A 83 0.85 -2.70 7.83
C VAL A 83 1.10 -2.82 6.34
N LEU A 84 1.35 -1.68 5.70
CA LEU A 84 1.86 -1.60 4.35
C LEU A 84 3.36 -1.27 4.40
N GLN A 85 4.20 -2.26 4.12
CA GLN A 85 5.63 -2.07 4.01
C GLN A 85 6.00 -1.64 2.59
N LEU A 86 6.71 -0.52 2.48
CA LEU A 86 7.14 0.05 1.19
C LEU A 86 8.65 0.20 1.15
N PRO A 87 9.32 -0.31 0.11
CA PRO A 87 10.70 0.06 -0.17
C PRO A 87 10.85 1.58 -0.30
N ARG A 88 11.83 2.16 0.41
CA ARG A 88 12.03 3.61 0.41
C ARG A 88 12.67 4.17 -0.86
N ASN A 89 13.14 3.32 -1.76
CA ASN A 89 14.02 3.65 -2.88
C ASN A 89 13.32 3.58 -4.26
N TYR A 90 12.06 3.99 -4.36
CA TYR A 90 11.45 4.20 -5.68
C TYR A 90 11.85 5.57 -6.23
N GLU A 91 12.61 5.56 -7.32
CA GLU A 91 13.12 6.75 -7.98
C GLU A 91 12.08 7.45 -8.89
N SER A 92 11.00 6.73 -9.23
CA SER A 92 9.96 7.23 -10.12
C SER A 92 8.59 6.64 -9.81
N PHE A 93 7.57 7.48 -9.95
CA PHE A 93 6.18 7.06 -9.83
C PHE A 93 5.82 5.96 -10.82
N THR A 94 6.37 5.98 -12.04
CA THR A 94 6.06 4.96 -13.06
C THR A 94 6.52 3.57 -12.63
N ILE A 95 7.71 3.47 -12.04
CA ILE A 95 8.27 2.21 -11.52
C ILE A 95 7.41 1.73 -10.35
N PHE A 96 7.15 2.61 -9.38
CA PHE A 96 6.29 2.32 -8.23
C PHE A 96 4.91 1.81 -8.66
N ARG A 97 4.26 2.54 -9.57
CA ARG A 97 2.92 2.22 -10.08
C ARG A 97 2.88 0.88 -10.78
N ASN A 98 3.83 0.61 -11.67
CA ASN A 98 3.83 -0.64 -12.43
C ASN A 98 4.07 -1.83 -11.51
N GLU A 99 5.06 -1.76 -10.62
CA GLU A 99 5.36 -2.83 -9.67
C GLU A 99 4.17 -3.11 -8.74
N PHE A 100 3.60 -2.06 -8.14
CA PHE A 100 2.48 -2.23 -7.22
C PHE A 100 1.21 -2.63 -7.96
N LYS A 101 0.95 -2.15 -9.18
CA LYS A 101 -0.21 -2.57 -9.96
C LYS A 101 -0.09 -4.03 -10.41
N THR A 102 1.08 -4.44 -10.88
CA THR A 102 1.35 -5.83 -11.25
C THR A 102 1.12 -6.73 -10.05
N LEU A 103 1.66 -6.33 -8.88
CA LEU A 103 1.30 -6.99 -7.63
C LEU A 103 -0.21 -7.02 -7.51
N LEU A 104 -0.91 -5.87 -7.42
CA LEU A 104 -2.38 -5.72 -7.27
C LEU A 104 -3.28 -6.43 -8.32
N SER A 105 -2.68 -7.02 -9.35
CA SER A 105 -3.37 -7.83 -10.36
C SER A 105 -3.05 -9.33 -10.28
N CYS A 106 -2.10 -9.77 -9.46
CA CYS A 106 -1.75 -11.18 -9.29
C CYS A 106 -2.64 -11.84 -8.23
N ASP A 107 -3.34 -12.93 -8.56
CA ASP A 107 -4.17 -13.68 -7.59
C ASP A 107 -3.37 -14.42 -6.49
N ILE A 108 -2.03 -14.34 -6.52
CA ILE A 108 -1.13 -14.96 -5.55
C ILE A 108 -0.37 -13.85 -4.81
N TRP A 109 -0.90 -13.48 -3.64
CA TRP A 109 -0.27 -12.55 -2.72
C TRP A 109 0.57 -13.33 -1.73
N LEU A 110 1.86 -13.01 -1.61
CA LEU A 110 2.63 -13.45 -0.44
C LEU A 110 2.16 -12.65 0.78
N MET A 111 1.00 -13.04 1.31
CA MET A 111 0.51 -12.60 2.62
C MET A 111 1.20 -13.44 3.69
N TYR A 112 1.98 -12.79 4.53
CA TYR A 112 2.49 -13.43 5.74
C TYR A 112 1.37 -13.47 6.78
N ILE A 113 0.74 -14.64 6.92
CA ILE A 113 -0.02 -15.00 8.12
C ILE A 113 1.01 -15.49 9.13
N VAL A 114 1.11 -14.82 10.27
CA VAL A 114 1.91 -15.25 11.43
C VAL A 114 0.97 -15.61 12.55
#